data_AF-A0A2D6FMU4-F1
#
_entry.id   AF-A0A2D6FMU4-F1
#
_cell.length_a   1.000
_cell.length_b   1.000
_cell.length_c   1.000
_cell.angle_alpha   90.00
_cell.angle_beta   90.00
_cell.angle_gamma   90.00
#
_symmetry.space_group_name_H-M   'P 1'
#
loop_
_entity.id
_entity.type
_entity.pdbx_description
1 polymer ?
#
loop_
_entity_poly.entity_id
_entity_poly.type
_entity_poly.pdbx_seq_one_letter_code
_entity_poly.pdbx_strand_id
1 'polypeptide(L)'
;MKTNQRYKLELTPYFLAKDEESCNFSASHFYGKFLNYIDDDDYVGASLAKRFLRRGAERCEKFGYENNKFKSYRAWAEKDEKFNSLKKEFFCD
;
A
#
# COMPACT_ATOMS: atom_id res chain seq x y z
N MET A 1 -2.87 22.74 -1.75
CA MET A 1 -2.72 21.40 -1.11
C MET A 1 -3.47 20.35 -1.93
N LYS A 2 -2.90 19.91 -3.06
CA LYS A 2 -3.53 18.99 -4.04
C LYS A 2 -2.77 17.67 -4.22
N THR A 3 -1.70 17.42 -3.47
CA THR A 3 -0.82 16.26 -3.63
C THR A 3 -1.51 14.93 -3.28
N ASN A 4 -2.35 14.92 -2.24
CA ASN A 4 -3.03 13.69 -1.79
C ASN A 4 -4.15 13.20 -2.73
N GLN A 5 -4.71 14.10 -3.56
CA GLN A 5 -5.82 13.76 -4.44
C GLN A 5 -5.38 12.92 -5.65
N ARG A 6 -4.16 13.15 -6.17
CA ARG A 6 -3.56 12.38 -7.28
C ARG A 6 -3.45 10.90 -6.92
N TYR A 7 -2.76 10.57 -5.84
CA TYR A 7 -2.55 9.18 -5.43
C TYR A 7 -3.85 8.46 -5.06
N LYS A 8 -4.82 9.17 -4.47
CA LYS A 8 -6.13 8.57 -4.19
C LYS A 8 -6.85 8.19 -5.48
N LEU A 9 -6.85 9.06 -6.49
CA LEU A 9 -7.47 8.77 -7.79
C LEU A 9 -6.77 7.61 -8.51
N GLU A 10 -5.45 7.49 -8.34
CA GLU A 10 -4.66 6.41 -8.93
C GLU A 10 -4.87 5.06 -8.24
N LEU A 11 -4.91 5.03 -6.91
CA LEU A 11 -4.94 3.78 -6.13
C LEU A 11 -6.35 3.24 -5.89
N THR A 12 -7.35 4.12 -5.74
CA THR A 12 -8.72 3.72 -5.40
C THR A 12 -9.37 2.76 -6.41
N PRO A 13 -9.20 2.92 -7.75
CA PRO A 13 -9.80 2.02 -8.74
C PRO A 13 -9.37 0.55 -8.58
N TYR A 14 -8.21 0.31 -8.00
CA TYR A 14 -7.64 -1.03 -7.83
C TYR A 14 -8.01 -1.67 -6.49
N PHE A 15 -8.83 -1.01 -5.65
CA PHE A 15 -9.26 -1.57 -4.37
C PHE A 15 -10.47 -2.49 -4.55
N LEU A 16 -10.20 -3.73 -4.95
CA LEU A 16 -11.20 -4.76 -5.19
C LEU A 16 -11.06 -5.83 -4.09
N ALA A 17 -12.16 -6.09 -3.39
CA ALA A 17 -12.25 -7.17 -2.42
C ALA A 17 -13.68 -7.71 -2.50
N LYS A 18 -13.93 -8.38 -3.63
CA LYS A 18 -15.18 -9.08 -3.95
C LYS A 18 -15.05 -10.59 -3.73
N ASP A 19 -13.82 -11.09 -3.84
CA ASP A 19 -13.40 -12.48 -3.71
C ASP A 19 -11.90 -12.51 -3.35
N GLU A 20 -11.36 -13.70 -3.11
CA GLU A 20 -9.96 -13.87 -2.71
C GLU A 20 -8.97 -13.51 -3.84
N GLU A 21 -9.32 -13.81 -5.09
CA GLU A 21 -8.50 -13.52 -6.27
C GLU A 21 -8.32 -12.00 -6.45
N SER A 22 -9.42 -11.24 -6.33
CA SER A 22 -9.40 -9.78 -6.36
C SER A 22 -8.63 -9.18 -5.19
N CYS A 23 -8.76 -9.75 -3.98
CA CYS A 23 -7.90 -9.37 -2.84
C CYS A 23 -6.40 -9.53 -3.20
N ASN A 24 -6.02 -10.64 -3.82
CA ASN A 24 -4.62 -10.90 -4.20
C ASN A 24 -4.13 -9.99 -5.34
N PHE A 25 -4.98 -9.70 -6.32
CA PHE A 25 -4.71 -8.76 -7.40
C PHE A 25 -4.49 -7.35 -6.84
N SER A 26 -5.40 -6.86 -6.00
CA SER A 26 -5.30 -5.58 -5.33
C SER A 26 -4.05 -5.47 -4.47
N ALA A 27 -3.75 -6.48 -3.65
CA ALA A 27 -2.56 -6.50 -2.82
C ALA A 27 -1.28 -6.36 -3.68
N SER A 28 -1.19 -7.12 -4.78
CA SER A 28 -0.04 -7.08 -5.69
C SER A 28 0.10 -5.71 -6.35
N HIS A 29 -1.02 -5.10 -6.75
CA HIS A 29 -1.02 -3.76 -7.33
C HIS A 29 -0.51 -2.70 -6.32
N PHE A 30 -1.03 -2.69 -5.10
CA PHE A 30 -0.62 -1.72 -4.09
C PHE A 30 0.83 -1.90 -3.64
N TYR A 31 1.31 -3.14 -3.57
CA TYR A 31 2.71 -3.40 -3.24
C TYR A 31 3.63 -2.98 -4.38
N GLY A 32 3.28 -3.26 -5.64
CA GLY A 32 4.03 -2.75 -6.80
C GLY A 32 4.10 -1.22 -6.83
N LYS A 33 2.98 -0.54 -6.54
CA LYS A 33 2.97 0.93 -6.40
C LYS A 33 3.85 1.41 -5.26
N PHE A 34 3.81 0.73 -4.11
CA PHE A 34 4.70 1.04 -2.98
C PHE A 34 6.18 0.97 -3.40
N LEU A 35 6.59 -0.09 -4.10
CA LEU A 35 7.96 -0.24 -4.60
C LEU A 35 8.35 0.87 -5.57
N ASN A 36 7.49 1.20 -6.53
CA ASN A 36 7.75 2.31 -7.46
C ASN A 36 7.91 3.65 -6.72
N TYR A 37 7.05 3.93 -5.73
CA TYR A 37 7.13 5.18 -4.99
C TYR A 37 8.40 5.28 -4.13
N ILE A 38 8.84 4.19 -3.49
CA ILE A 38 10.11 4.23 -2.77
C ILE A 38 11.29 4.37 -3.73
N ASP A 39 11.23 3.79 -4.94
CA ASP A 39 12.26 3.96 -5.96
C ASP A 39 12.34 5.41 -6.45
N ASP A 40 11.19 6.08 -6.59
CA ASP A 40 11.06 7.49 -6.95
C ASP A 40 11.31 8.48 -5.78
N ASP A 41 11.77 7.99 -4.62
CA ASP A 41 11.94 8.75 -3.36
C ASP A 41 10.64 9.49 -2.91
N ASP A 42 9.48 9.01 -3.36
CA ASP A 42 8.17 9.55 -3.05
C ASP A 42 7.59 8.92 -1.77
N TYR A 43 8.00 9.49 -0.63
CA TYR A 43 7.49 9.08 0.67
C TYR A 43 5.95 9.18 0.79
N VAL A 44 5.34 10.22 0.21
CA VAL A 44 3.90 10.47 0.34
C VAL A 44 3.12 9.40 -0.42
N GLY A 45 3.52 9.09 -1.66
CA GLY A 45 2.97 7.99 -2.45
C GLY A 45 3.14 6.64 -1.75
N ALA A 46 4.35 6.33 -1.29
CA ALA A 46 4.67 5.08 -0.60
C ALA A 46 3.85 4.91 0.69
N SER A 47 3.75 5.96 1.50
CA SER A 47 2.96 5.94 2.74
C SER A 47 1.47 5.69 2.48
N LEU A 48 0.93 6.24 1.38
CA LEU A 48 -0.46 6.03 1.01
C LEU A 48 -0.70 4.61 0.48
N ALA A 49 0.19 4.09 -0.38
CA ALA A 49 0.13 2.70 -0.85
C ALA A 49 0.15 1.72 0.33
N LYS A 50 1.02 1.95 1.33
CA LYS A 50 1.05 1.15 2.57
C LYS A 50 -0.26 1.23 3.37
N ARG A 51 -0.93 2.39 3.38
CA ARG A 51 -2.26 2.52 4.01
C ARG A 51 -3.32 1.70 3.28
N PHE A 52 -3.26 1.62 1.95
CA PHE A 52 -4.13 0.74 1.17
C PHE A 52 -3.85 -0.74 1.47
N LEU A 53 -2.58 -1.13 1.65
CA LEU A 53 -2.24 -2.49 2.06
C LEU A 53 -2.87 -2.86 3.43
N ARG A 54 -2.80 -1.96 4.41
CA ARG A 54 -3.45 -2.18 5.72
C ARG A 54 -4.97 -2.31 5.60
N ARG A 55 -5.62 -1.40 4.86
CA ARG A 55 -7.08 -1.44 4.65
C ARG A 55 -7.52 -2.69 3.91
N GLY A 56 -6.71 -3.18 2.97
CA GLY A 56 -6.96 -4.42 2.26
C GLY A 56 -6.89 -5.63 3.20
N ALA A 57 -5.87 -5.69 4.06
CA ALA A 57 -5.75 -6.74 5.07
C ALA A 57 -6.98 -6.79 6.01
N GLU A 58 -7.37 -5.64 6.57
CA GLU A 58 -8.56 -5.49 7.44
C GLU A 58 -9.84 -5.93 6.70
N ARG A 59 -9.97 -5.57 5.42
CA ARG A 59 -11.14 -5.92 4.61
C ARG A 59 -11.19 -7.40 4.27
N CYS A 60 -10.11 -8.00 3.79
CA CYS A 60 -10.07 -9.41 3.45
C CYS A 60 -10.30 -10.28 4.71
N GLU A 61 -9.80 -9.86 5.87
CA GLU A 61 -10.12 -10.49 7.16
C GLU A 61 -11.61 -10.42 7.51
N LYS A 62 -12.24 -9.25 7.36
CA LYS A 62 -13.69 -9.08 7.58
C LYS A 62 -14.55 -10.02 6.71
N PHE A 63 -14.11 -10.30 5.49
CA PHE A 63 -14.83 -11.17 4.54
C PHE A 63 -14.40 -12.65 4.62
N GLY A 64 -13.49 -13.02 5.52
CA GLY A 64 -13.04 -14.41 5.69
C GLY A 64 -12.06 -14.88 4.60
N TYR A 65 -11.45 -13.98 3.83
CA TYR A 65 -10.43 -14.30 2.84
C TYR A 65 -9.06 -14.41 3.51
N GLU A 66 -8.81 -15.49 4.26
CA GLU A 66 -7.61 -15.61 5.10
C GLU A 66 -6.30 -15.77 4.30
N ASN A 67 -6.35 -16.38 3.12
CA ASN A 67 -5.21 -16.66 2.25
C ASN A 67 -4.84 -15.49 1.31
N ASN A 68 -5.01 -14.26 1.77
CA ASN A 68 -4.71 -13.05 0.98
C ASN A 68 -3.26 -12.55 1.18
N LYS A 69 -2.71 -11.91 0.16
CA LYS A 69 -1.34 -11.35 0.16
C LYS A 69 -1.18 -10.03 0.92
N PHE A 70 -2.27 -9.35 1.32
CA PHE A 70 -2.17 -8.05 1.97
C PHE A 70 -1.39 -8.09 3.28
N LYS A 71 -1.58 -9.14 4.10
CA LYS A 71 -0.86 -9.30 5.37
C LYS A 71 0.66 -9.36 5.15
N SER A 72 1.10 -10.19 4.22
CA SER A 72 2.52 -10.35 3.87
C SER A 72 3.11 -9.07 3.29
N TYR A 73 2.46 -8.46 2.30
CA TYR A 73 2.95 -7.25 1.64
C TYR A 73 2.97 -6.04 2.58
N ARG A 74 1.99 -5.92 3.49
CA ARG A 74 2.05 -4.90 4.54
C ARG A 74 3.28 -5.09 5.42
N ALA A 75 3.54 -6.31 5.87
CA ALA A 75 4.69 -6.60 6.74
C ALA A 75 6.02 -6.32 6.03
N TRP A 76 6.13 -6.64 4.73
CA TRP A 76 7.30 -6.32 3.92
C TRP A 76 7.49 -4.81 3.77
N ALA A 77 6.42 -4.07 3.44
CA ALA A 77 6.45 -2.62 3.33
C ALA A 77 6.77 -1.89 4.66
N GLU A 78 6.50 -2.51 5.81
CA GLU A 78 6.87 -1.95 7.13
C GLU A 78 8.36 -2.15 7.45
N LYS A 79 8.95 -3.24 6.98
CA LYS A 79 10.36 -3.58 7.20
C LYS A 79 11.31 -2.99 6.15
N ASP A 80 10.79 -2.44 5.07
CA ASP A 80 11.58 -1.89 3.97
C ASP A 80 12.53 -0.78 4.45
N GLU A 81 13.82 -0.95 4.17
CA GLU A 81 14.87 -0.04 4.65
C GLU A 81 14.79 1.33 3.97
N LYS A 82 14.53 1.36 2.65
CA LYS A 82 14.43 2.60 1.88
C LYS A 82 13.26 3.44 2.34
N PHE A 83 12.09 2.82 2.52
CA PHE A 83 10.92 3.49 3.10
C PHE A 83 11.21 4.07 4.49
N ASN A 84 11.90 3.33 5.34
CA ASN A 84 12.23 3.79 6.69
C ASN A 84 13.28 4.92 6.68
N SER A 85 14.18 4.94 5.69
CA SER A 85 15.10 6.07 5.45
C SER A 85 14.32 7.31 5.01
N LEU A 86 13.50 7.19 3.96
CA LEU A 86 12.65 8.28 3.44
C LEU A 86 11.70 8.83 4.51
N LYS A 87 11.16 7.95 5.37
CA LYS A 87 10.35 8.37 6.52
C LYS A 87 11.13 9.27 7.47
N LYS A 88 12.37 8.92 7.79
CA LYS A 88 13.20 9.72 8.70
C LYS A 88 13.48 11.07 8.07
N GLU A 89 13.91 11.08 6.80
CA GLU A 89 14.17 12.30 6.04
C GLU A 89 12.93 13.22 6.00
N PHE A 90 11.76 12.70 5.64
CA PHE A 90 10.53 13.48 5.51
C PHE A 90 10.04 14.13 6.82
N PHE A 91 10.37 13.58 7.99
CA PHE A 91 9.92 14.10 9.30
C PHE A 91 11.03 14.79 10.10
N CYS A 92 12.29 14.74 9.66
CA CYS A 92 13.41 15.38 10.33
C CYS A 92 13.73 16.79 9.81
N ASP A 93 12.95 17.31 8.86
CA ASP A 93 12.88 18.73 8.50
C ASP A 93 11.81 19.50 9.30
#